data_AF-A0A9N9K037-F1
#
_entry.id   AF-A0A9N9K037-F1
#
_cell.length_a   1.000
_cell.length_b   1.000
_cell.length_c   1.000
_cell.angle_alpha   90.00
_cell.angle_beta   90.00
_cell.angle_gamma   90.00
#
_symmetry.space_group_name_H-M   'P 1'
#
loop_
_entity.id
_entity.type
_entity.pdbx_description
1 polymer ?
#
loop_
_entity_poly.entity_id
_entity_poly.type
_entity_poly.pdbx_seq_one_letter_code
_entity_poly.pdbx_strand_id
1 'polypeptide(L)'
;LGGSLQLTEGIETPESQLLIEFIKKKTCHYIKMEVMQLQRKQSSDGYKIFQENHELQYLMELYINTLKLPLAKRRRALAHIEKEVSMLSSIESSDARNRAMLKRDELRKSSLAENEKKVKSEIAKIWAEIDNMSLGLEHFFREFGQIYKIISVKDQRAEIMKLPEFYAELLISGHTIELLDGDTGTISEAWFSAICKHIHKSKPNLRIFVISILGLQSSGKSTLLNALFACRFAVSVGRCTRGLFMRLLFLDEDLSNQLGVDAFVLIDTEGLGAPEKMNEPESEKKDRILATFAMGVSNLTILNVLGESTRDLTEILQIAIVTMARLEKADMAPDILMVQHISERNKAKLSEPEEKFREALREALRIADEQDTVMGISSIKCLQILDERIKKGQLLRQFRPFKNGATAHAPPSRQYHEDIVGLYNSILEDCKNSQGKIEFVKW
;
A
#
# COMPACT_ATOMS: atom_id res chain seq x y z
N LEU A 1 12.86 -34.85 1.36
CA LEU A 1 12.41 -33.63 0.65
C LEU A 1 13.56 -33.12 -0.23
N GLY A 2 13.93 -33.88 -1.28
CA GLY A 2 15.17 -33.68 -2.05
C GLY A 2 14.93 -33.39 -3.54
N GLY A 3 13.82 -32.76 -3.89
CA GLY A 3 13.64 -32.12 -5.20
C GLY A 3 13.71 -30.62 -5.00
N SER A 4 14.53 -29.91 -5.79
CA SER A 4 14.40 -28.46 -5.83
C SER A 4 12.98 -28.15 -6.31
N LEU A 5 12.24 -27.41 -5.50
CA LEU A 5 10.94 -26.87 -5.89
C LEU A 5 11.18 -25.90 -7.06
N GLN A 6 11.07 -26.39 -8.30
CA GLN A 6 10.99 -25.54 -9.50
C GLN A 6 9.60 -24.89 -9.52
N LEU A 7 9.37 -23.94 -8.60
CA LEU A 7 8.06 -23.31 -8.34
C LEU A 7 7.48 -22.49 -9.52
N THR A 8 8.15 -22.45 -10.68
CA THR A 8 7.85 -21.47 -11.73
C THR A 8 7.81 -22.02 -13.16
N GLU A 9 8.06 -23.31 -13.42
CA GLU A 9 7.86 -23.85 -14.78
C GLU A 9 6.35 -23.91 -15.09
N GLY A 10 5.91 -23.33 -16.21
CA GLY A 10 4.53 -23.39 -16.69
C GLY A 10 3.55 -22.31 -16.18
N ILE A 11 4.05 -21.22 -15.57
CA ILE A 11 3.22 -20.02 -15.28
C ILE A 11 3.03 -19.12 -16.50
N GLU A 12 3.90 -19.24 -17.49
CA GLU A 12 3.91 -18.44 -18.70
C GLU A 12 2.74 -18.76 -19.63
N THR A 13 2.37 -17.75 -20.40
CA THR A 13 1.40 -17.80 -21.50
C THR A 13 2.02 -17.11 -22.71
N PRO A 14 1.64 -17.49 -23.94
CA PRO A 14 2.11 -16.79 -25.14
C PRO A 14 1.91 -15.26 -25.05
N GLU A 15 0.77 -14.82 -24.51
CA GLU A 15 0.44 -13.41 -24.34
C GLU A 15 1.39 -12.70 -23.37
N SER A 16 1.63 -13.30 -22.19
CA SER A 16 2.60 -12.73 -21.24
C SER A 16 4.03 -12.71 -21.80
N GLN A 17 4.42 -13.73 -22.56
CA GLN A 17 5.76 -13.86 -23.11
C GLN A 17 6.05 -12.76 -24.13
N LEU A 18 5.10 -12.51 -25.04
CA LEU A 18 5.20 -11.44 -26.04
C LEU A 18 5.34 -10.06 -25.40
N LEU A 19 4.58 -9.79 -24.33
CA LEU A 19 4.70 -8.55 -23.57
C LEU A 19 6.10 -8.42 -22.93
N ILE A 20 6.57 -9.47 -22.26
CA ILE A 20 7.88 -9.47 -21.59
C ILE A 20 9.01 -9.30 -22.60
N GLU A 21 8.94 -9.94 -23.76
CA GLU A 21 9.94 -9.79 -24.83
C GLU A 21 9.99 -8.36 -25.37
N PHE A 22 8.83 -7.72 -25.53
CA PHE A 22 8.77 -6.31 -25.91
C PHE A 22 9.40 -5.40 -24.85
N ILE A 23 9.06 -5.59 -23.57
CA ILE A 23 9.65 -4.84 -22.46
C ILE A 23 11.16 -5.07 -22.39
N LYS A 24 11.62 -6.32 -22.53
CA LYS A 24 13.05 -6.67 -22.52
C LYS A 24 13.82 -5.99 -23.66
N LYS A 25 13.22 -5.91 -24.86
CA LYS A 25 13.82 -5.22 -26.00
C LYS A 25 13.94 -3.72 -25.79
N LYS A 26 13.01 -3.12 -25.05
CA LYS A 26 12.91 -1.66 -24.86
C LYS A 26 13.52 -1.17 -23.54
N THR A 27 13.69 -2.05 -22.56
CA THR A 27 14.02 -1.79 -21.15
C THR A 27 12.87 -1.21 -20.32
N CYS A 28 12.89 -1.43 -19.00
CA CYS A 28 11.87 -0.91 -18.10
C CYS A 28 11.92 0.61 -18.03
N HIS A 29 13.13 1.18 -18.06
CA HIS A 29 13.32 2.63 -18.09
C HIS A 29 12.64 3.28 -19.29
N TYR A 30 12.92 2.82 -20.51
CA TYR A 30 12.33 3.42 -21.71
C TYR A 30 10.81 3.30 -21.71
N ILE A 31 10.27 2.13 -21.35
CA ILE A 31 8.82 1.92 -21.28
C ILE A 31 8.17 2.92 -20.31
N LYS A 32 8.71 3.02 -19.09
CA LYS A 32 8.19 3.93 -18.06
C LYS A 32 8.38 5.40 -18.44
N MET A 33 9.51 5.75 -19.05
CA MET A 33 9.88 7.15 -19.28
C MET A 33 9.32 7.73 -20.58
N GLU A 34 9.41 6.96 -21.66
CA GLU A 34 9.20 7.43 -23.03
C GLU A 34 7.92 6.88 -23.65
N VAL A 35 7.49 5.66 -23.28
CA VAL A 35 6.29 5.03 -23.87
C VAL A 35 5.02 5.39 -23.10
N MET A 36 5.02 5.22 -21.77
CA MET A 36 3.88 5.48 -20.88
C MET A 36 3.73 6.98 -20.56
N GLN A 37 3.45 7.79 -21.59
CA GLN A 37 3.45 9.24 -21.47
C GLN A 37 2.16 9.79 -20.85
N LEU A 38 1.02 9.11 -20.92
CA LEU A 38 -0.26 9.69 -20.52
C LEU A 38 -0.35 9.89 -19.01
N GLN A 39 0.20 8.96 -18.23
CA GLN A 39 0.25 9.12 -16.78
C GLN A 39 1.18 10.27 -16.32
N ARG A 40 2.10 10.72 -17.18
CA ARG A 40 3.08 11.79 -16.88
C ARG A 40 2.67 13.15 -17.43
N LYS A 41 2.13 13.17 -18.64
CA LYS A 41 1.69 14.37 -19.35
C LYS A 41 0.17 14.48 -19.19
N GLN A 42 -0.28 14.99 -18.05
CA GLN A 42 -1.69 15.35 -17.85
C GLN A 42 -2.02 16.63 -18.65
N SER A 43 -1.94 16.56 -19.98
CA SER A 43 -2.26 17.65 -20.90
C SER A 43 -3.67 17.49 -21.48
N SER A 44 -4.22 18.59 -22.02
CA SER A 44 -5.49 18.60 -22.78
C SER A 44 -5.47 17.69 -24.03
N ASP A 45 -4.28 17.32 -24.50
CA ASP A 45 -4.07 16.67 -25.79
C ASP A 45 -3.84 15.15 -25.66
N GLY A 46 -4.18 14.54 -24.52
CA GLY A 46 -3.96 13.11 -24.26
C GLY A 46 -4.45 12.17 -25.37
N TYR A 47 -5.54 12.51 -26.06
CA TYR A 47 -6.01 11.73 -27.22
C TYR A 47 -5.03 11.73 -28.39
N LYS A 48 -4.45 12.90 -28.70
CA LYS A 48 -3.46 13.04 -29.76
C LYS A 48 -2.19 12.28 -29.39
N ILE A 49 -1.74 12.41 -28.13
CA ILE A 49 -0.61 11.65 -27.59
C ILE A 49 -0.84 10.14 -27.77
N PHE A 50 -2.03 9.64 -27.42
CA PHE A 50 -2.36 8.23 -27.59
C PHE A 50 -2.36 7.81 -29.07
N GLN A 51 -2.97 8.60 -29.96
CA GLN A 51 -3.06 8.28 -31.39
C GLN A 51 -1.70 8.27 -32.11
N GLU A 52 -0.80 9.17 -31.75
CA GLU A 52 0.52 9.31 -32.39
C GLU A 52 1.57 8.36 -31.77
N ASN A 53 1.33 7.85 -30.56
CA ASN A 53 2.24 6.94 -29.88
C ASN A 53 1.94 5.47 -30.23
N HIS A 54 2.50 5.02 -31.35
CA HIS A 54 2.35 3.63 -31.83
C HIS A 54 2.95 2.59 -30.87
N GLU A 55 4.02 2.92 -30.16
CA GLU A 55 4.63 2.00 -29.20
C GLU A 55 3.75 1.79 -27.98
N LEU A 56 3.10 2.86 -27.49
CA LEU A 56 2.12 2.77 -26.43
C LEU A 56 0.92 1.93 -26.86
N GLN A 57 0.37 2.18 -28.06
CA GLN A 57 -0.74 1.38 -28.57
C GLN A 57 -0.39 -0.11 -28.66
N TYR A 58 0.80 -0.44 -29.17
CA TYR A 58 1.27 -1.82 -29.26
C TYR A 58 1.51 -2.45 -27.88
N LEU A 59 2.15 -1.73 -26.96
CA LEU A 59 2.34 -2.18 -25.57
C LEU A 59 1.01 -2.47 -24.88
N MET A 60 0.02 -1.58 -25.06
CA MET A 60 -1.31 -1.75 -24.49
C MET A 60 -2.05 -2.92 -25.13
N GLU A 61 -1.94 -3.12 -26.45
CA GLU A 61 -2.53 -4.29 -27.12
C GLU A 61 -1.99 -5.61 -26.55
N LEU A 62 -0.67 -5.73 -26.36
CA LEU A 62 -0.05 -6.91 -25.76
C LEU A 62 -0.59 -7.18 -24.35
N TYR A 63 -0.73 -6.14 -23.52
CA TYR A 63 -1.28 -6.28 -22.17
C TYR A 63 -2.79 -6.59 -22.19
N ILE A 64 -3.56 -5.98 -23.09
CA ILE A 64 -4.99 -6.27 -23.28
C ILE A 64 -5.20 -7.73 -23.68
N ASN A 65 -4.34 -8.29 -24.53
CA ASN A 65 -4.42 -9.71 -24.89
C ASN A 65 -4.22 -10.62 -23.67
N THR A 66 -3.33 -10.23 -22.75
CA THR A 66 -3.21 -10.90 -21.45
C THR A 66 -4.50 -10.76 -20.62
N LEU A 67 -5.11 -9.57 -20.57
CA LEU A 67 -6.37 -9.34 -19.85
C LEU A 67 -7.57 -10.07 -20.47
N LYS A 68 -7.58 -10.34 -21.78
CA LYS A 68 -8.65 -11.09 -22.44
C LYS A 68 -8.66 -12.58 -22.08
N LEU A 69 -7.58 -13.10 -21.50
CA LEU A 69 -7.50 -14.50 -21.08
C LEU A 69 -8.60 -14.84 -20.04
N PRO A 70 -9.06 -16.11 -20.00
CA PRO A 70 -9.90 -16.59 -18.91
C PRO A 70 -9.24 -16.35 -17.55
N LEU A 71 -10.02 -15.97 -16.53
CA LEU A 71 -9.51 -15.49 -15.23
C LEU A 71 -8.38 -16.35 -14.62
N ALA A 72 -8.49 -17.68 -14.67
CA ALA A 72 -7.44 -18.57 -14.17
C ALA A 72 -6.11 -18.44 -14.94
N LYS A 73 -6.16 -18.32 -16.27
CA LYS A 73 -4.97 -18.09 -17.11
C LYS A 73 -4.47 -16.65 -16.96
N ARG A 74 -5.37 -15.67 -16.94
CA ARG A 74 -5.06 -14.25 -16.71
C ARG A 74 -4.26 -14.04 -15.43
N ARG A 75 -4.68 -14.62 -14.30
CA ARG A 75 -3.95 -14.52 -13.02
C ARG A 75 -2.53 -15.08 -13.10
N ARG A 76 -2.34 -16.22 -13.78
CA ARG A 76 -0.99 -16.81 -13.98
C ARG A 76 -0.13 -15.93 -14.87
N ALA A 77 -0.70 -15.43 -15.96
CA ALA A 77 -0.01 -14.52 -16.89
C ALA A 77 0.42 -13.22 -16.20
N LEU A 78 -0.45 -12.61 -15.37
CA LEU A 78 -0.09 -11.42 -14.59
C LEU A 78 0.99 -11.71 -13.54
N ALA A 79 0.95 -12.86 -12.87
CA ALA A 79 2.02 -13.26 -11.95
C ALA A 79 3.36 -13.48 -12.68
N HIS A 80 3.33 -14.01 -13.90
CA HIS A 80 4.50 -14.13 -14.76
C HIS A 80 5.06 -12.74 -15.12
N ILE A 81 4.20 -11.82 -15.59
CA ILE A 81 4.60 -10.45 -15.93
C ILE A 81 5.17 -9.71 -14.73
N GLU A 82 4.49 -9.77 -13.57
CA GLU A 82 4.95 -9.12 -12.34
C GLU A 82 6.35 -9.58 -11.94
N LYS A 83 6.58 -10.90 -11.96
CA LYS A 83 7.88 -11.49 -11.63
C LYS A 83 8.97 -11.05 -12.61
N GLU A 84 8.74 -11.20 -13.91
CA GLU A 84 9.76 -10.93 -14.93
C GLU A 84 10.04 -9.42 -15.06
N VAL A 85 9.02 -8.56 -14.99
CA VAL A 85 9.21 -7.10 -14.95
C VAL A 85 9.98 -6.69 -13.70
N SER A 86 9.67 -7.27 -12.53
CA SER A 86 10.44 -7.03 -11.30
C SER A 86 11.90 -7.48 -11.45
N MET A 87 12.15 -8.59 -12.13
CA MET A 87 13.50 -9.08 -12.40
C MET A 87 14.26 -8.13 -13.34
N LEU A 88 13.65 -7.73 -14.45
CA LEU A 88 14.22 -6.79 -15.42
C LEU A 88 14.54 -5.45 -14.78
N SER A 89 13.61 -4.88 -14.00
CA SER A 89 13.87 -3.66 -13.22
C SER A 89 14.95 -3.85 -12.17
N SER A 90 15.07 -5.05 -11.58
CA SER A 90 16.14 -5.32 -10.63
C SER A 90 17.51 -5.31 -11.29
N ILE A 91 17.61 -5.93 -12.48
CA ILE A 91 18.82 -5.99 -13.29
C ILE A 91 19.21 -4.59 -13.78
N GLU A 92 18.27 -3.85 -14.36
CA GLU A 92 18.55 -2.55 -14.96
C GLU A 92 19.08 -1.53 -13.93
N SER A 93 18.54 -1.56 -12.71
CA SER A 93 18.96 -0.63 -11.66
C SER A 93 19.99 -1.20 -10.68
N SER A 94 20.68 -2.31 -11.00
CA SER A 94 21.67 -2.93 -10.10
C SER A 94 22.79 -1.97 -9.71
N ASP A 95 23.35 -1.28 -10.69
CA ASP A 95 24.49 -0.38 -10.49
C ASP A 95 24.09 0.84 -9.67
N ALA A 96 22.92 1.41 -9.95
CA ALA A 96 22.38 2.51 -9.15
C ALA A 96 22.12 2.09 -7.70
N ARG A 97 21.57 0.89 -7.45
CA ARG A 97 21.41 0.36 -6.09
C ARG A 97 22.74 0.21 -5.36
N ASN A 98 23.77 -0.30 -6.05
CA ASN A 98 25.12 -0.41 -5.47
C ASN A 98 25.69 0.96 -5.10
N ARG A 99 25.54 1.97 -5.98
CA ARG A 99 25.93 3.36 -5.69
C ARG A 99 25.18 3.93 -4.48
N ALA A 100 23.86 3.71 -4.39
CA ALA A 100 23.06 4.17 -3.25
C ALA A 100 23.51 3.52 -1.94
N MET A 101 23.85 2.23 -1.96
CA MET A 101 24.35 1.51 -0.78
C MET A 101 25.69 2.07 -0.31
N LEU A 102 26.65 2.26 -1.22
CA LEU A 102 27.95 2.86 -0.91
C LEU A 102 27.82 4.27 -0.32
N LYS A 103 26.95 5.10 -0.90
CA LYS A 103 26.67 6.45 -0.39
C LYS A 103 26.00 6.44 0.98
N ARG A 104 25.14 5.45 1.25
CA ARG A 104 24.53 5.29 2.59
C ARG A 104 25.56 4.90 3.65
N ASP A 105 26.55 4.09 3.28
CA ASP A 105 27.66 3.75 4.18
C ASP A 105 28.64 4.93 4.38
N GLU A 106 28.82 5.78 3.36
CA GLU A 106 29.53 7.07 3.50
C GLU A 106 28.81 7.99 4.50
N LEU A 107 27.49 8.13 4.38
CA LEU A 107 26.66 8.92 5.28
C LEU A 107 26.77 8.46 6.74
N ARG A 108 26.79 7.15 6.97
CA ARG A 108 26.97 6.56 8.31
C ARG A 108 28.33 6.88 8.94
N LYS A 109 29.34 7.16 8.12
CA LYS A 109 30.72 7.45 8.57
C LYS A 109 31.01 8.94 8.68
N SER A 110 30.17 9.82 8.12
CA SER A 110 30.42 11.26 8.08
C SER A 110 30.05 11.96 9.38
N SER A 111 30.96 12.81 9.90
CA SER A 111 30.79 13.56 11.17
C SER A 111 30.41 15.04 10.99
N LEU A 112 30.30 15.55 9.75
CA LEU A 112 30.06 16.96 9.44
C LEU A 112 28.69 17.18 8.77
N ALA A 113 27.89 18.10 9.31
CA ALA A 113 26.50 18.37 8.90
C ALA A 113 26.35 18.85 7.43
N GLU A 114 27.28 19.64 6.89
CA GLU A 114 27.23 20.09 5.48
C GLU A 114 27.46 18.95 4.50
N ASN A 115 28.39 18.04 4.81
CA ASN A 115 28.61 16.83 4.01
C ASN A 115 27.40 15.90 4.07
N GLU A 116 26.70 15.83 5.22
CA GLU A 116 25.50 15.02 5.39
C GLU A 116 24.38 15.44 4.42
N LYS A 117 24.11 16.75 4.29
CA LYS A 117 23.07 17.27 3.39
C LYS A 117 23.39 16.99 1.92
N LYS A 118 24.66 17.14 1.52
CA LYS A 118 25.12 16.84 0.15
C LYS A 118 24.96 15.35 -0.17
N VAL A 119 25.42 14.48 0.72
CA VAL A 119 25.32 13.02 0.53
C VAL A 119 23.85 12.57 0.49
N LYS A 120 22.97 13.13 1.34
CA LYS A 120 21.52 12.87 1.27
C LYS A 120 20.92 13.26 -0.09
N SER A 121 21.30 14.41 -0.65
CA SER A 121 20.82 14.83 -1.98
C SER A 121 21.32 13.92 -3.10
N GLU A 122 22.59 13.48 -3.04
CA GLU A 122 23.12 12.49 -4.01
C GLU A 122 22.38 11.15 -3.91
N ILE A 123 22.12 10.67 -2.70
CA ILE A 123 21.31 9.47 -2.47
C ILE A 123 19.91 9.63 -3.06
N ALA A 124 19.25 10.79 -2.85
CA ALA A 124 17.92 11.06 -3.40
C ALA A 124 17.90 11.03 -4.94
N LYS A 125 18.92 11.58 -5.60
CA LYS A 125 19.07 11.52 -7.06
C LYS A 125 19.23 10.08 -7.57
N ILE A 126 20.06 9.28 -6.90
CA ILE A 126 20.24 7.86 -7.25
C ILE A 126 18.92 7.09 -7.06
N TRP A 127 18.16 7.36 -6.00
CA TRP A 127 16.84 6.75 -5.82
C TRP A 127 15.83 7.18 -6.89
N ALA A 128 15.89 8.42 -7.37
CA ALA A 128 15.08 8.84 -8.52
C ALA A 128 15.48 8.10 -9.81
N GLU A 129 16.78 7.85 -10.04
CA GLU A 129 17.24 6.99 -11.14
C GLU A 129 16.69 5.56 -11.01
N ILE A 130 16.77 4.96 -9.81
CA ILE A 130 16.24 3.62 -9.52
C ILE A 130 14.72 3.58 -9.78
N ASP A 131 13.97 4.58 -9.32
CA ASP A 131 12.53 4.66 -9.55
C ASP A 131 12.20 4.74 -11.05
N ASN A 132 12.96 5.52 -11.82
CA ASN A 132 12.79 5.62 -13.27
C ASN A 132 13.05 4.31 -14.02
N MET A 133 13.85 3.40 -13.46
CA MET A 133 14.09 2.04 -13.99
C MET A 133 13.10 1.00 -13.45
N SER A 134 12.23 1.40 -12.52
CA SER A 134 11.33 0.52 -11.82
C SER A 134 9.94 0.51 -12.45
N LEU A 135 9.65 -0.53 -13.22
CA LEU A 135 8.36 -0.77 -13.84
C LEU A 135 7.57 -1.80 -13.00
N GLY A 136 6.24 -1.77 -13.11
CA GLY A 136 5.34 -2.64 -12.38
C GLY A 136 3.92 -2.56 -12.93
N LEU A 137 3.05 -3.48 -12.52
CA LEU A 137 1.67 -3.57 -13.02
C LEU A 137 0.85 -2.31 -12.73
N GLU A 138 1.18 -1.58 -11.66
CA GLU A 138 0.60 -0.29 -11.30
C GLU A 138 0.76 0.75 -12.43
N HIS A 139 1.88 0.75 -13.15
CA HIS A 139 2.11 1.70 -14.24
C HIS A 139 1.21 1.40 -15.45
N PHE A 140 0.93 0.12 -15.72
CA PHE A 140 -0.05 -0.28 -16.73
C PHE A 140 -1.46 0.12 -16.31
N PHE A 141 -1.82 -0.10 -15.04
CA PHE A 141 -3.10 0.30 -14.48
C PHE A 141 -3.34 1.81 -14.61
N ARG A 142 -2.35 2.63 -14.25
CA ARG A 142 -2.38 4.10 -14.39
C ARG A 142 -2.57 4.52 -15.84
N GLU A 143 -1.81 3.93 -16.77
CA GLU A 143 -1.88 4.25 -18.19
C GLU A 143 -3.26 3.90 -18.77
N PHE A 144 -3.80 2.72 -18.45
CA PHE A 144 -5.16 2.34 -18.83
C PHE A 144 -6.22 3.27 -18.26
N GLY A 145 -6.04 3.74 -17.02
CA GLY A 145 -6.94 4.73 -16.42
C GLY A 145 -7.01 6.02 -17.24
N GLN A 146 -5.87 6.53 -17.72
CA GLN A 146 -5.83 7.70 -18.59
C GLN A 146 -6.43 7.41 -19.97
N ILE A 147 -6.09 6.27 -20.58
CA ILE A 147 -6.65 5.87 -21.88
C ILE A 147 -8.17 5.74 -21.80
N TYR A 148 -8.69 5.07 -20.76
CA TYR A 148 -10.12 4.91 -20.55
C TYR A 148 -10.83 6.26 -20.40
N LYS A 149 -10.27 7.18 -19.61
CA LYS A 149 -10.81 8.55 -19.46
C LYS A 149 -10.92 9.28 -20.80
N ILE A 150 -9.92 9.14 -21.66
CA ILE A 150 -9.89 9.80 -22.97
C ILE A 150 -10.86 9.13 -23.96
N ILE A 151 -10.78 7.80 -24.09
CA ILE A 151 -11.52 7.02 -25.09
C ILE A 151 -13.01 6.97 -24.79
N SER A 152 -13.41 6.88 -23.53
CA SER A 152 -14.83 6.86 -23.12
C SER A 152 -15.63 8.08 -23.59
N VAL A 153 -14.96 9.20 -23.82
CA VAL A 153 -15.57 10.44 -24.33
C VAL A 153 -15.49 10.56 -25.85
N LYS A 154 -14.35 10.19 -26.46
CA LYS A 154 -14.07 10.53 -27.86
C LYS A 154 -14.38 9.45 -28.90
N ASP A 155 -14.31 8.19 -28.53
CA ASP A 155 -14.20 7.09 -29.49
C ASP A 155 -15.04 5.87 -29.06
N GLN A 156 -15.09 5.58 -27.76
CA GLN A 156 -15.86 4.48 -27.18
C GLN A 156 -15.54 3.10 -27.77
N ARG A 157 -14.29 2.92 -28.26
CA ARG A 157 -13.75 1.63 -28.69
C ARG A 157 -14.08 0.52 -27.70
N ALA A 158 -14.80 -0.50 -28.19
CA ALA A 158 -15.34 -1.57 -27.35
C ALA A 158 -14.28 -2.32 -26.53
N GLU A 159 -13.07 -2.48 -27.08
CA GLU A 159 -11.97 -3.16 -26.40
C GLU A 159 -11.48 -2.43 -25.14
N ILE A 160 -11.44 -1.09 -25.18
CA ILE A 160 -11.05 -0.24 -24.06
C ILE A 160 -12.19 -0.15 -23.04
N MET A 161 -13.44 -0.05 -23.53
CA MET A 161 -14.62 0.01 -22.68
C MET A 161 -14.84 -1.27 -21.88
N LYS A 162 -14.26 -2.41 -22.30
CA LYS A 162 -14.33 -3.69 -21.59
C LYS A 162 -13.26 -3.85 -20.49
N LEU A 163 -12.21 -3.04 -20.49
CA LEU A 163 -11.12 -3.18 -19.51
C LEU A 163 -11.54 -3.07 -18.03
N PRO A 164 -12.50 -2.19 -17.65
CA PRO A 164 -12.99 -2.15 -16.28
C PRO A 164 -13.57 -3.49 -15.80
N GLU A 165 -14.23 -4.25 -16.70
CA GLU A 165 -14.77 -5.58 -16.41
C GLU A 165 -13.65 -6.56 -16.03
N PHE A 166 -12.55 -6.57 -16.78
CA PHE A 166 -11.41 -7.46 -16.50
C PHE A 166 -10.73 -7.14 -15.17
N TYR A 167 -10.61 -5.86 -14.82
CA TYR A 167 -10.09 -5.44 -13.53
C TYR A 167 -11.06 -5.70 -12.37
N ALA A 168 -12.37 -5.61 -12.59
CA ALA A 168 -13.37 -6.01 -11.62
C ALA A 168 -13.29 -7.52 -11.31
N GLU A 169 -13.20 -8.37 -12.34
CA GLU A 169 -12.99 -9.81 -12.16
C GLU A 169 -11.68 -10.11 -11.41
N LEU A 170 -10.60 -9.38 -11.74
CA LEU A 170 -9.33 -9.50 -11.05
C LEU A 170 -9.46 -9.12 -9.57
N LEU A 171 -10.04 -7.96 -9.25
CA LEU A 171 -10.22 -7.51 -7.87
C LEU A 171 -11.09 -8.47 -7.07
N ILE A 172 -12.20 -8.97 -7.65
CA ILE A 172 -13.06 -10.00 -7.05
C ILE A 172 -12.28 -11.29 -6.76
N SER A 173 -11.34 -11.66 -7.63
CA SER A 173 -10.46 -12.82 -7.43
C SER A 173 -9.33 -12.58 -6.42
N GLY A 174 -9.33 -11.41 -5.79
CA GLY A 174 -8.32 -10.95 -4.85
C GLY A 174 -7.09 -10.36 -5.53
N HIS A 175 -7.08 -9.96 -6.79
CA HIS A 175 -5.92 -9.22 -7.32
C HIS A 175 -5.81 -7.85 -6.63
N THR A 176 -4.58 -7.37 -6.46
CA THR A 176 -4.34 -6.05 -5.87
C THR A 176 -4.36 -4.99 -6.97
N ILE A 177 -5.04 -3.85 -6.74
CA ILE A 177 -5.02 -2.71 -7.66
C ILE A 177 -4.62 -1.43 -6.91
N GLU A 178 -4.14 -0.43 -7.63
CA GLU A 178 -3.86 0.88 -7.04
C GLU A 178 -5.17 1.68 -6.88
N LEU A 179 -5.38 2.23 -5.68
CA LEU A 179 -6.52 3.08 -5.34
C LEU A 179 -6.15 4.57 -5.40
N LEU A 180 -4.98 4.93 -4.87
CA LEU A 180 -4.44 6.28 -4.91
C LEU A 180 -3.03 6.25 -5.51
N ASP A 181 -2.82 7.00 -6.59
CA ASP A 181 -1.53 7.09 -7.27
C ASP A 181 -0.49 7.76 -6.35
N GLY A 182 0.59 7.04 -6.05
CA GLY A 182 1.67 7.57 -5.22
C GLY A 182 2.59 8.58 -5.90
N ASP A 183 2.44 8.85 -7.19
CA ASP A 183 3.21 9.88 -7.89
C ASP A 183 2.47 11.21 -7.84
N THR A 184 1.15 11.17 -8.02
CA THR A 184 0.30 12.37 -8.12
C THR A 184 -0.52 12.65 -6.86
N GLY A 185 -0.71 11.65 -6.00
CA GLY A 185 -1.62 11.72 -4.86
C GLY A 185 -3.10 11.80 -5.27
N THR A 186 -3.45 11.29 -6.46
CA THR A 186 -4.81 11.37 -7.02
C THR A 186 -5.39 10.00 -7.34
N ILE A 187 -6.72 9.93 -7.44
CA ILE A 187 -7.45 8.75 -7.90
C ILE A 187 -7.91 8.98 -9.35
N SER A 188 -7.82 7.95 -10.19
CA SER A 188 -8.47 7.98 -11.50
C SER A 188 -9.96 7.69 -11.35
N GLU A 189 -10.75 8.71 -10.99
CA GLU A 189 -12.16 8.56 -10.60
C GLU A 189 -13.00 7.83 -11.66
N ALA A 190 -12.91 8.24 -12.93
CA ALA A 190 -13.68 7.65 -14.02
C ALA A 190 -13.33 6.16 -14.21
N TRP A 191 -12.06 5.81 -14.04
CA TRP A 191 -11.56 4.45 -14.19
C TRP A 191 -11.98 3.56 -13.01
N PHE A 192 -11.74 4.03 -11.78
CA PHE A 192 -12.11 3.31 -10.57
C PHE A 192 -13.63 3.13 -10.46
N SER A 193 -14.41 4.20 -10.73
CA SER A 193 -15.87 4.14 -10.76
C SER A 193 -16.39 3.10 -11.76
N ALA A 194 -15.77 3.01 -12.94
CA ALA A 194 -16.13 1.99 -13.93
C ALA A 194 -15.89 0.57 -13.40
N ILE A 195 -14.74 0.31 -12.77
CA ILE A 195 -14.44 -0.98 -12.14
C ILE A 195 -15.48 -1.30 -11.06
N CYS A 196 -15.77 -0.35 -10.16
CA CYS A 196 -16.76 -0.53 -9.09
C CYS A 196 -18.16 -0.83 -9.62
N LYS A 197 -18.59 -0.22 -10.74
CA LYS A 197 -19.88 -0.53 -11.40
C LYS A 197 -19.96 -1.98 -11.84
N HIS A 198 -18.88 -2.55 -12.38
CA HIS A 198 -18.85 -3.97 -12.76
C HIS A 198 -18.90 -4.89 -11.53
N ILE A 199 -18.23 -4.50 -10.43
CA ILE A 199 -18.31 -5.24 -9.16
C ILE A 199 -19.74 -5.21 -8.62
N HIS A 200 -20.38 -4.04 -8.56
CA HIS A 200 -21.76 -3.90 -8.10
C HIS A 200 -22.73 -4.69 -8.98
N LYS A 201 -22.57 -4.68 -10.32
CA LYS A 201 -23.38 -5.50 -11.22
C LYS A 201 -23.28 -7.00 -10.93
N SER A 202 -22.09 -7.48 -10.57
CA SER A 202 -21.83 -8.88 -10.23
C SER A 202 -22.27 -9.24 -8.81
N LYS A 203 -22.10 -8.31 -7.86
CA LYS A 203 -22.36 -8.46 -6.43
C LYS A 203 -23.13 -7.23 -5.90
N PRO A 204 -24.44 -7.11 -6.16
CA PRO A 204 -25.20 -5.87 -5.90
C PRO A 204 -25.30 -5.51 -4.42
N ASN A 205 -25.40 -6.51 -3.55
CA ASN A 205 -25.56 -6.34 -2.10
C ASN A 205 -24.27 -6.66 -1.34
N LEU A 206 -23.11 -6.43 -1.96
CA LEU A 206 -21.80 -6.71 -1.36
C LEU A 206 -21.58 -5.85 -0.11
N ARG A 207 -21.63 -6.47 1.08
CA ARG A 207 -21.33 -5.84 2.36
C ARG A 207 -19.85 -5.99 2.65
N ILE A 208 -19.18 -4.90 3.00
CA ILE A 208 -17.74 -4.88 3.21
C ILE A 208 -17.35 -4.36 4.59
N PHE A 209 -16.15 -4.76 5.01
CA PHE A 209 -15.42 -4.14 6.10
C PHE A 209 -14.02 -3.75 5.63
N VAL A 210 -13.67 -2.47 5.75
CA VAL A 210 -12.45 -1.89 5.19
C VAL A 210 -11.38 -1.76 6.26
N ILE A 211 -10.21 -2.37 6.00
CA ILE A 211 -9.06 -2.39 6.89
C ILE A 211 -7.89 -1.74 6.17
N SER A 212 -7.40 -0.61 6.67
CA SER A 212 -6.14 -0.01 6.20
C SER A 212 -5.01 -0.23 7.19
N ILE A 213 -3.78 0.00 6.74
CA ILE A 213 -2.59 -0.02 7.59
C ILE A 213 -1.75 1.23 7.35
N LEU A 214 -1.40 1.95 8.40
CA LEU A 214 -0.48 3.09 8.37
C LEU A 214 0.77 2.78 9.19
N GLY A 215 1.85 3.50 8.93
CA GLY A 215 3.11 3.30 9.62
C GLY A 215 4.28 3.88 8.85
N LEU A 216 5.35 4.20 9.58
CA LEU A 216 6.57 4.77 9.00
C LEU A 216 7.13 3.89 7.89
N GLN A 217 7.94 4.49 7.02
CA GLN A 217 8.61 3.78 5.94
C GLN A 217 9.43 2.60 6.45
N SER A 218 9.34 1.46 5.75
CA SER A 218 10.03 0.21 6.10
C SER A 218 9.64 -0.41 7.45
N SER A 219 8.47 -0.10 7.99
CA SER A 219 7.96 -0.71 9.25
C SER A 219 7.36 -2.12 9.11
N GLY A 220 7.29 -2.67 7.89
CA GLY A 220 6.75 -4.03 7.65
C GLY A 220 5.23 -4.13 7.47
N LYS A 221 4.56 -3.05 7.05
CA LYS A 221 3.10 -2.99 6.82
C LYS A 221 2.57 -4.11 5.91
N SER A 222 3.05 -4.17 4.67
CA SER A 222 2.63 -5.18 3.70
C SER A 222 2.94 -6.60 4.18
N THR A 223 4.05 -6.79 4.91
CA THR A 223 4.40 -8.07 5.56
C THR A 223 3.37 -8.46 6.63
N LEU A 224 2.93 -7.51 7.47
CA LEU A 224 1.91 -7.77 8.49
C LEU A 224 0.56 -8.12 7.86
N LEU A 225 0.11 -7.38 6.83
CA LEU A 225 -1.12 -7.70 6.11
C LEU A 225 -1.06 -9.08 5.44
N ASN A 226 0.07 -9.40 4.80
CA ASN A 226 0.28 -10.72 4.19
C ASN A 226 0.23 -11.84 5.23
N ALA A 227 0.77 -11.62 6.43
CA ALA A 227 0.73 -12.60 7.52
C ALA A 227 -0.68 -12.77 8.12
N LEU A 228 -1.45 -11.69 8.24
CA LEU A 228 -2.82 -11.71 8.78
C LEU A 228 -3.83 -12.39 7.86
N PHE A 229 -3.75 -12.10 6.56
CA PHE A 229 -4.80 -12.47 5.60
C PHE A 229 -4.34 -13.44 4.52
N ALA A 230 -3.14 -13.99 4.66
CA ALA A 230 -2.50 -14.86 3.66
C ALA A 230 -2.52 -14.27 2.24
N CYS A 231 -2.41 -12.93 2.14
CA CYS A 231 -2.43 -12.21 0.87
C CYS A 231 -1.01 -11.99 0.32
N ARG A 232 -0.92 -11.40 -0.88
CA ARG A 232 0.33 -11.17 -1.61
C ARG A 232 0.45 -9.70 -2.03
N PHE A 233 0.41 -8.78 -1.07
CA PHE A 233 0.92 -7.43 -1.31
C PHE A 233 2.41 -7.51 -1.61
N ALA A 234 2.87 -6.66 -2.53
CA ALA A 234 4.27 -6.62 -2.94
C ALA A 234 5.16 -6.29 -1.72
N VAL A 235 6.17 -7.11 -1.49
CA VAL A 235 7.20 -6.90 -0.45
C VAL A 235 8.56 -6.94 -1.14
N SER A 236 9.23 -5.79 -1.25
CA SER A 236 10.57 -5.72 -1.85
C SER A 236 11.50 -4.85 -1.03
N VAL A 237 12.74 -5.30 -0.88
CA VAL A 237 13.83 -4.51 -0.29
C VAL A 237 14.16 -3.36 -1.27
N GLY A 238 14.00 -2.11 -0.84
CA GLY A 238 14.35 -0.94 -1.65
C GLY A 238 13.30 -0.46 -2.66
N ARG A 239 12.11 -1.08 -2.73
CA ARG A 239 10.90 -0.46 -3.28
C ARG A 239 9.89 -0.36 -2.14
N CYS A 240 9.67 0.84 -1.63
CA CYS A 240 8.53 1.07 -0.74
C CYS A 240 7.25 1.12 -1.59
N THR A 241 6.14 0.63 -1.04
CA THR A 241 4.80 0.88 -1.59
C THR A 241 4.68 2.38 -1.89
N ARG A 242 4.26 2.74 -3.09
CA ARG A 242 4.08 4.14 -3.50
C ARG A 242 2.61 4.32 -3.88
N GLY A 243 1.87 5.09 -3.09
CA GLY A 243 0.41 5.20 -3.21
C GLY A 243 -0.35 4.28 -2.24
N LEU A 244 -1.62 4.02 -2.53
CA LEU A 244 -2.48 3.08 -1.79
C LEU A 244 -2.89 1.94 -2.69
N PHE A 245 -2.82 0.72 -2.18
CA PHE A 245 -3.19 -0.49 -2.89
C PHE A 245 -4.34 -1.20 -2.20
N MET A 246 -5.37 -1.53 -2.97
CA MET A 246 -6.60 -2.16 -2.52
C MET A 246 -6.65 -3.63 -2.94
N ARG A 247 -7.17 -4.48 -2.06
CA ARG A 247 -7.50 -5.89 -2.35
C ARG A 247 -8.85 -6.25 -1.75
N LEU A 248 -9.68 -6.99 -2.49
CA LEU A 248 -10.96 -7.50 -2.01
C LEU A 248 -10.84 -8.99 -1.66
N LEU A 249 -11.15 -9.36 -0.43
CA LEU A 249 -11.09 -10.73 0.09
C LEU A 249 -12.47 -11.20 0.54
N PHE A 250 -13.07 -12.11 -0.23
CA PHE A 250 -14.34 -12.71 0.16
C PHE A 250 -14.17 -13.64 1.36
N LEU A 251 -15.13 -13.59 2.28
CA LEU A 251 -15.19 -14.46 3.44
C LEU A 251 -15.94 -15.75 3.09
N ASP A 252 -15.58 -16.85 3.74
CA ASP A 252 -16.38 -18.07 3.71
C ASP A 252 -17.74 -17.83 4.38
N GLU A 253 -18.74 -18.62 3.98
CA GLU A 253 -20.15 -18.40 4.34
C GLU A 253 -20.38 -18.32 5.87
N ASP A 254 -19.76 -19.21 6.64
CA ASP A 254 -19.89 -19.23 8.10
C ASP A 254 -19.36 -17.93 8.73
N LEU A 255 -18.18 -17.49 8.30
CA LEU A 255 -17.55 -16.27 8.81
C LEU A 255 -18.32 -15.03 8.35
N SER A 256 -18.80 -15.04 7.12
CA SER A 256 -19.65 -13.97 6.58
C SER A 256 -20.93 -13.79 7.40
N ASN A 257 -21.61 -14.89 7.72
CA ASN A 257 -22.81 -14.88 8.55
C ASN A 257 -22.52 -14.40 9.98
N GLN A 258 -21.40 -14.84 10.57
CA GLN A 258 -20.99 -14.42 11.91
C GLN A 258 -20.70 -12.91 11.99
N LEU A 259 -20.06 -12.34 10.97
CA LEU A 259 -19.62 -10.94 10.97
C LEU A 259 -20.67 -9.99 10.35
N GLY A 260 -21.59 -10.50 9.54
CA GLY A 260 -22.56 -9.68 8.81
C GLY A 260 -21.96 -8.88 7.65
N VAL A 261 -20.81 -9.31 7.12
CA VAL A 261 -20.15 -8.75 5.92
C VAL A 261 -19.73 -9.89 4.99
N ASP A 262 -19.62 -9.63 3.69
CA ASP A 262 -19.30 -10.66 2.69
C ASP A 262 -17.82 -10.64 2.29
N ALA A 263 -17.15 -9.51 2.48
CA ALA A 263 -15.74 -9.37 2.13
C ALA A 263 -15.00 -8.35 3.01
N PHE A 264 -13.69 -8.54 3.16
CA PHE A 264 -12.78 -7.51 3.62
C PHE A 264 -12.16 -6.76 2.45
N VAL A 265 -12.09 -5.44 2.57
CA VAL A 265 -11.27 -4.60 1.71
C VAL A 265 -9.98 -4.28 2.47
N LEU A 266 -8.85 -4.76 1.98
CA LEU A 266 -7.55 -4.44 2.56
C LEU A 266 -6.90 -3.29 1.78
N ILE A 267 -6.40 -2.29 2.51
CA ILE A 267 -5.69 -1.13 1.95
C ILE A 267 -4.27 -1.10 2.53
N ASP A 268 -3.29 -1.44 1.69
CA ASP A 268 -1.86 -1.26 1.99
C ASP A 268 -1.42 0.14 1.56
N THR A 269 -0.63 0.83 2.39
CA THR A 269 -0.26 2.23 2.14
C THR A 269 1.23 2.40 1.95
N GLU A 270 1.60 3.48 1.26
CA GLU A 270 2.95 4.03 1.30
C GLU A 270 3.42 4.30 2.74
N GLY A 271 4.73 4.20 2.95
CA GLY A 271 5.34 4.56 4.22
C GLY A 271 5.40 6.05 4.43
N LEU A 272 4.95 6.48 5.60
CA LEU A 272 5.00 7.89 6.02
C LEU A 272 6.39 8.25 6.55
N GLY A 273 6.70 9.54 6.56
CA GLY A 273 7.85 10.09 7.29
C GLY A 273 9.19 9.61 6.73
N ALA A 274 9.33 9.60 5.40
CA ALA A 274 10.59 9.22 4.76
C ALA A 274 11.75 10.09 5.29
N PRO A 275 12.79 9.52 5.95
CA PRO A 275 13.86 10.31 6.55
C PRO A 275 14.60 11.19 5.55
N GLU A 276 14.70 10.73 4.30
CA GLU A 276 15.26 11.46 3.17
C GLU A 276 14.44 12.69 2.72
N LYS A 277 13.15 12.77 3.08
CA LYS A 277 12.23 13.86 2.72
C LYS A 277 11.80 14.71 3.92
N MET A 278 12.45 14.52 5.06
CA MET A 278 12.14 15.27 6.28
C MET A 278 12.39 16.76 6.07
N ASN A 279 11.40 17.60 6.41
CA ASN A 279 11.35 19.05 6.17
C ASN A 279 11.09 19.47 4.71
N GLU A 280 10.59 18.59 3.85
CA GLU A 280 10.06 18.95 2.54
C GLU A 280 8.53 19.18 2.62
N PRO A 281 8.03 20.42 2.48
CA PRO A 281 6.61 20.73 2.67
C PRO A 281 5.66 19.91 1.80
N GLU A 282 6.07 19.61 0.56
CA GLU A 282 5.29 18.80 -0.38
C GLU A 282 5.25 17.31 0.02
N SER A 283 6.34 16.78 0.58
CA SER A 283 6.35 15.39 1.07
C SER A 283 5.43 15.24 2.28
N GLU A 284 5.51 16.16 3.23
CA GLU A 284 4.63 16.15 4.41
C GLU A 284 3.16 16.32 4.01
N LYS A 285 2.88 17.16 3.00
CA LYS A 285 1.54 17.30 2.44
C LYS A 285 1.04 15.99 1.84
N LYS A 286 1.87 15.29 1.08
CA LYS A 286 1.55 13.99 0.52
C LYS A 286 1.25 12.96 1.62
N ASP A 287 2.09 12.86 2.64
CA ASP A 287 1.88 11.96 3.78
C ASP A 287 0.56 12.25 4.51
N ARG A 288 0.22 13.53 4.69
CA ARG A 288 -1.06 13.94 5.27
C ARG A 288 -2.25 13.53 4.41
N ILE A 289 -2.17 13.70 3.08
CA ILE A 289 -3.22 13.28 2.14
C ILE A 289 -3.39 11.76 2.21
N LEU A 290 -2.28 10.99 2.16
CA LEU A 290 -2.28 9.54 2.25
C LEU A 290 -2.94 9.04 3.54
N ALA A 291 -2.52 9.58 4.69
CA ALA A 291 -3.06 9.19 5.99
C ALA A 291 -4.55 9.55 6.11
N THR A 292 -4.94 10.77 5.69
CA THR A 292 -6.33 11.23 5.74
C THR A 292 -7.23 10.38 4.85
N PHE A 293 -6.80 10.08 3.63
CA PHE A 293 -7.56 9.25 2.71
C PHE A 293 -7.68 7.81 3.24
N ALA A 294 -6.57 7.18 3.65
CA ALA A 294 -6.58 5.81 4.16
C ALA A 294 -7.50 5.66 5.38
N MET A 295 -7.40 6.55 6.36
CA MET A 295 -8.25 6.52 7.55
C MET A 295 -9.71 6.82 7.21
N GLY A 296 -9.96 7.79 6.33
CA GLY A 296 -11.31 8.20 5.95
C GLY A 296 -12.10 7.07 5.27
N VAL A 297 -11.47 6.29 4.39
CA VAL A 297 -12.16 5.19 3.70
C VAL A 297 -12.27 3.91 4.54
N SER A 298 -11.69 3.87 5.74
CA SER A 298 -11.56 2.64 6.54
C SER A 298 -12.57 2.53 7.67
N ASN A 299 -13.01 1.30 7.94
CA ASN A 299 -13.68 0.98 9.20
C ASN A 299 -12.68 0.84 10.34
N LEU A 300 -11.51 0.24 10.05
CA LEU A 300 -10.42 0.05 11.00
C LEU A 300 -9.08 0.41 10.35
N THR A 301 -8.26 1.20 11.02
CA THR A 301 -6.89 1.50 10.58
C THR A 301 -5.88 0.89 11.55
N ILE A 302 -5.00 0.05 11.04
CA ILE A 302 -3.90 -0.53 11.81
C ILE A 302 -2.72 0.44 11.81
N LEU A 303 -2.30 0.93 12.98
CA LEU A 303 -1.07 1.72 13.12
C LEU A 303 0.10 0.78 13.44
N ASN A 304 0.99 0.59 12.48
CA ASN A 304 2.11 -0.35 12.56
C ASN A 304 3.42 0.37 12.90
N VAL A 305 4.02 0.02 14.04
CA VAL A 305 5.29 0.57 14.54
C VAL A 305 6.33 -0.52 14.72
N LEU A 306 7.45 -0.35 14.04
CA LEU A 306 8.58 -1.26 14.14
C LEU A 306 9.53 -0.80 15.24
N GLY A 307 9.72 -1.62 16.27
CA GLY A 307 10.63 -1.34 17.36
C GLY A 307 9.99 -0.60 18.55
N GLU A 308 10.86 -0.13 19.44
CA GLU A 308 10.50 0.43 20.74
C GLU A 308 10.89 1.92 20.86
N SER A 309 11.13 2.58 19.74
CA SER A 309 11.44 4.01 19.69
C SER A 309 10.22 4.82 20.12
N THR A 310 10.31 5.52 21.27
CA THR A 310 9.26 6.46 21.70
C THR A 310 9.03 7.55 20.66
N ARG A 311 10.07 7.97 19.94
CA ARG A 311 9.96 8.96 18.86
C ARG A 311 9.04 8.47 17.74
N ASP A 312 9.31 7.28 17.21
CA ASP A 312 8.56 6.69 16.09
C ASP A 312 7.10 6.44 16.51
N LEU A 313 6.91 6.08 17.78
CA LEU A 313 5.61 5.91 18.40
C LEU A 313 4.83 7.22 18.49
N THR A 314 5.44 8.28 19.04
CA THR A 314 4.82 9.60 19.13
C THR A 314 4.52 10.16 17.75
N GLU A 315 5.42 9.97 16.77
CA GLU A 315 5.26 10.48 15.40
C GLU A 315 4.04 9.86 14.71
N ILE A 316 3.88 8.52 14.74
CA ILE A 316 2.71 7.90 14.11
C ILE A 316 1.41 8.25 14.83
N LEU A 317 1.43 8.38 16.16
CA LEU A 317 0.26 8.74 16.96
C LEU A 317 -0.16 10.17 16.68
N GLN A 318 0.78 11.09 16.57
CA GLN A 318 0.51 12.48 16.20
C GLN A 318 -0.15 12.54 14.82
N ILE A 319 0.38 11.83 13.82
CA ILE A 319 -0.23 11.77 12.48
C ILE A 319 -1.67 11.24 12.57
N ALA A 320 -1.91 10.17 13.33
CA ALA A 320 -3.23 9.58 13.47
C ALA A 320 -4.22 10.51 14.19
N ILE A 321 -3.81 11.16 15.28
CA ILE A 321 -4.65 12.11 16.05
C ILE A 321 -5.01 13.32 15.20
N VAL A 322 -4.04 13.95 14.54
CA VAL A 322 -4.28 15.09 13.64
C VAL A 322 -5.21 14.68 12.50
N THR A 323 -5.04 13.46 11.97
CA THR A 323 -5.91 12.93 10.92
C THR A 323 -7.34 12.69 11.42
N MET A 324 -7.51 12.12 12.61
CA MET A 324 -8.82 11.93 13.25
C MET A 324 -9.54 13.26 13.47
N ALA A 325 -8.84 14.28 13.99
CA ALA A 325 -9.41 15.61 14.18
C ALA A 325 -9.88 16.25 12.87
N ARG A 326 -9.19 15.98 11.75
CA ARG A 326 -9.61 16.44 10.42
C ARG A 326 -10.83 15.70 9.89
N LEU A 327 -10.85 14.37 10.04
CA LEU A 327 -11.95 13.54 9.59
C LEU A 327 -13.24 13.82 10.38
N GLU A 328 -13.12 14.20 11.64
CA GLU A 328 -14.27 14.61 12.44
C GLU A 328 -14.94 15.89 11.92
N LYS A 329 -14.19 16.81 11.30
CA LYS A 329 -14.78 17.98 10.61
C LYS A 329 -15.68 17.57 9.44
N ALA A 330 -15.58 16.32 8.98
CA ALA A 330 -16.46 15.70 7.99
C ALA A 330 -17.47 14.70 8.61
N ASP A 331 -17.68 14.74 9.94
CA ASP A 331 -18.52 13.81 10.74
C ASP A 331 -18.12 12.32 10.57
N MET A 332 -16.83 12.08 10.36
CA MET A 332 -16.26 10.73 10.28
C MET A 332 -15.52 10.40 11.58
N ALA A 333 -15.71 9.18 12.07
CA ALA A 333 -15.05 8.68 13.28
C ALA A 333 -14.36 7.34 13.00
N PRO A 334 -13.18 7.36 12.34
CA PRO A 334 -12.45 6.14 12.02
C PRO A 334 -11.92 5.48 13.29
N ASP A 335 -11.95 4.15 13.32
CA ASP A 335 -11.40 3.37 14.42
C ASP A 335 -9.93 3.00 14.15
N ILE A 336 -9.12 2.89 15.20
CA ILE A 336 -7.70 2.53 15.08
C ILE A 336 -7.30 1.39 16.01
N LEU A 337 -6.36 0.59 15.54
CA LEU A 337 -5.73 -0.49 16.31
C LEU A 337 -4.22 -0.41 16.12
N MET A 338 -3.47 -0.44 17.20
CA MET A 338 -2.03 -0.27 17.15
C MET A 338 -1.28 -1.59 17.28
N VAL A 339 -0.25 -1.77 16.46
CA VAL A 339 0.64 -2.93 16.48
C VAL A 339 2.08 -2.45 16.64
N GLN A 340 2.73 -2.89 17.72
CA GLN A 340 4.12 -2.55 18.02
C GLN A 340 4.99 -3.80 18.00
N HIS A 341 6.03 -3.84 17.17
CA HIS A 341 6.97 -4.96 17.08
C HIS A 341 8.14 -4.78 18.05
N ILE A 342 8.27 -5.68 19.02
CA ILE A 342 9.30 -5.65 20.08
C ILE A 342 10.56 -6.42 19.63
N SER A 343 11.72 -5.95 20.07
CA SER A 343 13.02 -6.58 19.75
C SER A 343 13.44 -7.65 20.77
N GLU A 344 14.27 -8.62 20.34
CA GLU A 344 14.84 -9.66 21.23
C GLU A 344 15.58 -9.07 22.44
N ARG A 345 16.21 -7.89 22.28
CA ARG A 345 17.07 -7.27 23.30
C ARG A 345 16.31 -6.85 24.57
N ASN A 346 15.00 -6.65 24.49
CA ASN A 346 14.20 -6.04 25.55
C ASN A 346 13.08 -6.94 26.10
N LYS A 347 13.10 -8.26 25.83
CA LYS A 347 12.12 -9.23 26.36
C LYS A 347 11.93 -9.16 27.89
N ALA A 348 12.94 -8.72 28.65
CA ALA A 348 12.90 -8.63 30.11
C ALA A 348 12.09 -7.42 30.66
N LYS A 349 11.62 -6.50 29.81
CA LYS A 349 10.95 -5.24 30.20
C LYS A 349 9.51 -5.13 29.69
N LEU A 350 8.76 -6.23 29.65
CA LEU A 350 7.37 -6.25 29.14
C LEU A 350 6.38 -5.34 29.92
N SER A 351 6.73 -4.85 31.11
CA SER A 351 5.89 -3.92 31.90
C SER A 351 6.13 -2.43 31.62
N GLU A 352 7.23 -2.05 30.95
CA GLU A 352 7.53 -0.67 30.53
C GLU A 352 6.83 -0.15 29.25
N PRO A 353 6.42 -0.97 28.26
CA PRO A 353 6.04 -0.45 26.95
C PRO A 353 4.60 0.10 26.91
N GLU A 354 3.69 -0.33 27.79
CA GLU A 354 2.38 0.31 27.93
C GLU A 354 2.49 1.73 28.52
N GLU A 355 3.34 1.95 29.52
CA GLU A 355 3.52 3.30 30.07
C GLU A 355 4.21 4.22 29.05
N LYS A 356 5.24 3.72 28.33
CA LYS A 356 5.85 4.46 27.21
C LYS A 356 4.83 4.80 26.12
N PHE A 357 3.89 3.90 25.85
CA PHE A 357 2.79 4.16 24.92
C PHE A 357 1.86 5.26 25.43
N ARG A 358 1.48 5.23 26.71
CA ARG A 358 0.64 6.26 27.32
C ARG A 358 1.35 7.62 27.34
N GLU A 359 2.65 7.66 27.59
CA GLU A 359 3.47 8.87 27.49
C GLU A 359 3.49 9.41 26.05
N ALA A 360 3.78 8.56 25.07
CA ALA A 360 3.77 8.95 23.65
C ALA A 360 2.40 9.46 23.19
N LEU A 361 1.32 8.83 23.66
CA LEU A 361 -0.04 9.26 23.37
C LEU A 361 -0.36 10.63 23.98
N ARG A 362 -0.04 10.83 25.27
CA ARG A 362 -0.22 12.13 25.95
C ARG A 362 0.53 13.23 25.22
N GLU A 363 1.76 12.94 24.83
CA GLU A 363 2.59 13.89 24.08
C GLU A 363 2.01 14.19 22.69
N ALA A 364 1.59 13.16 21.95
CA ALA A 364 0.96 13.35 20.65
C ALA A 364 -0.33 14.19 20.73
N LEU A 365 -1.14 14.00 21.78
CA LEU A 365 -2.33 14.83 22.06
C LEU A 365 -1.94 16.28 22.36
N ARG A 366 -0.92 16.50 23.19
CA ARG A 366 -0.41 17.85 23.52
C ARG A 366 0.08 18.56 22.27
N ILE A 367 0.88 17.89 21.44
CA ILE A 367 1.41 18.48 20.20
C ILE A 367 0.28 18.79 19.22
N ALA A 368 -0.71 17.90 19.09
CA ALA A 368 -1.86 18.16 18.23
C ALA A 368 -2.64 19.41 18.70
N ASP A 369 -2.81 19.60 20.01
CA ASP A 369 -3.50 20.77 20.58
C ASP A 369 -2.73 22.07 20.37
N GLU A 370 -1.40 22.03 20.43
CA GLU A 370 -0.53 23.18 20.18
C GLU A 370 -0.45 23.57 18.69
N GLN A 371 -0.56 22.59 17.79
CA GLN A 371 -0.44 22.81 16.34
C GLN A 371 -1.76 23.22 15.67
N ASP A 372 -2.92 22.89 16.26
CA ASP A 372 -4.23 23.27 15.70
C ASP A 372 -4.66 24.67 16.18
N THR A 373 -4.57 25.65 15.29
CA THR A 373 -5.20 26.98 15.42
C THR A 373 -6.73 26.94 15.23
N VAL A 374 -7.33 25.74 15.14
CA VAL A 374 -8.76 25.54 14.90
C VAL A 374 -9.36 24.58 15.92
N MET A 375 -9.88 25.17 17.01
CA MET A 375 -10.97 24.69 17.86
C MET A 375 -10.76 23.35 18.60
N GLY A 376 -10.32 23.47 19.85
CA GLY A 376 -10.69 22.60 20.99
C GLY A 376 -10.77 21.09 20.72
N ILE A 377 -9.67 20.38 20.97
CA ILE A 377 -9.56 18.91 20.91
C ILE A 377 -10.42 18.20 21.98
N SER A 378 -11.28 18.92 22.71
CA SER A 378 -11.96 18.44 23.92
C SER A 378 -13.38 17.89 23.72
N SER A 379 -13.89 17.72 22.49
CA SER A 379 -15.22 17.12 22.25
C SER A 379 -15.30 16.16 21.06
N ILE A 380 -14.31 15.26 20.95
CA ILE A 380 -14.13 14.42 19.75
C ILE A 380 -14.73 13.01 19.95
N LYS A 381 -15.65 12.56 19.08
CA LYS A 381 -16.14 11.16 19.03
C LYS A 381 -14.99 10.18 18.85
N CYS A 382 -13.99 10.52 18.03
CA CYS A 382 -12.80 9.68 17.79
C CYS A 382 -11.96 9.49 19.07
N LEU A 383 -11.85 10.51 19.94
CA LEU A 383 -11.13 10.39 21.20
C LEU A 383 -11.88 9.52 22.21
N GLN A 384 -13.21 9.49 22.16
CA GLN A 384 -14.01 8.57 22.97
C GLN A 384 -13.78 7.11 22.55
N ILE A 385 -13.76 6.83 21.24
CA ILE A 385 -13.43 5.50 20.70
C ILE A 385 -12.03 5.06 21.17
N LEU A 386 -11.05 5.96 21.08
CA LEU A 386 -9.69 5.72 21.57
C LEU A 386 -9.65 5.44 23.07
N ASP A 387 -10.30 6.28 23.88
CA ASP A 387 -10.34 6.14 25.35
C ASP A 387 -11.00 4.83 25.77
N GLU A 388 -12.09 4.42 25.09
CA GLU A 388 -12.71 3.12 25.31
C GLU A 388 -11.75 1.96 24.99
N ARG A 389 -11.05 2.00 23.85
CA ARG A 389 -10.07 0.97 23.50
C ARG A 389 -8.92 0.90 24.51
N ILE A 390 -8.48 2.03 25.05
CA ILE A 390 -7.46 2.09 26.10
C ILE A 390 -7.98 1.43 27.37
N LYS A 391 -9.18 1.79 27.84
CA LYS A 391 -9.80 1.22 29.04
C LYS A 391 -10.00 -0.30 28.94
N LYS A 392 -10.31 -0.79 27.74
CA LYS A 392 -10.51 -2.23 27.47
C LYS A 392 -9.20 -3.00 27.21
N GLY A 393 -8.03 -2.33 27.15
CA GLY A 393 -6.76 -2.97 26.79
C GLY A 393 -6.75 -3.52 25.35
N GLN A 394 -7.52 -2.90 24.46
CA GLN A 394 -7.73 -3.32 23.08
C GLN A 394 -7.00 -2.44 22.06
N LEU A 395 -6.44 -1.30 22.47
CA LEU A 395 -5.78 -0.37 21.55
C LEU A 395 -4.41 -0.88 21.07
N LEU A 396 -3.60 -1.47 21.95
CA LEU A 396 -2.22 -1.85 21.66
C LEU A 396 -2.07 -3.37 21.61
N ARG A 397 -1.46 -3.86 20.54
CA ARG A 397 -1.00 -5.24 20.38
C ARG A 397 0.50 -5.25 20.21
N GLN A 398 1.19 -5.89 21.15
CA GLN A 398 2.63 -6.03 21.12
C GLN A 398 3.02 -7.35 20.48
N PHE A 399 3.89 -7.27 19.49
CA PHE A 399 4.36 -8.40 18.71
C PHE A 399 5.75 -8.78 19.18
N ARG A 400 5.92 -10.05 19.52
CA ARG A 400 7.21 -10.64 19.87
C ARG A 400 8.09 -10.72 18.62
N PRO A 401 9.41 -10.95 18.75
CA PRO A 401 10.30 -10.99 17.58
C PRO A 401 9.86 -12.01 16.53
N PHE A 402 9.97 -11.65 15.25
CA PHE A 402 9.58 -12.48 14.10
C PHE A 402 10.35 -13.82 14.02
N LYS A 403 11.59 -13.87 14.53
CA LYS A 403 12.45 -15.06 14.55
C LYS A 403 12.94 -15.34 15.96
N ASN A 404 13.21 -16.62 16.25
CA ASN A 404 13.83 -17.06 17.50
C ASN A 404 15.35 -16.83 17.44
N GLY A 405 15.79 -15.58 17.48
CA GLY A 405 17.20 -15.19 17.44
C GLY A 405 17.53 -14.10 16.41
N ALA A 406 18.72 -13.53 16.54
CA ALA A 406 19.16 -12.37 15.77
C ALA A 406 19.79 -12.69 14.40
N THR A 407 19.97 -13.97 14.06
CA THR A 407 20.64 -14.38 12.82
C THR A 407 19.67 -14.49 11.64
N ALA A 408 20.18 -14.33 10.42
CA ALA A 408 19.37 -14.47 9.21
C ALA A 408 18.70 -15.86 9.10
N HIS A 409 19.37 -16.90 9.61
CA HIS A 409 18.93 -18.30 9.60
C HIS A 409 18.10 -18.71 10.83
N ALA A 410 17.83 -17.79 11.76
CA ALA A 410 17.00 -18.10 12.92
C ALA A 410 15.60 -18.57 12.47
N PRO A 411 15.05 -19.62 13.10
CA PRO A 411 13.76 -20.17 12.70
C PRO A 411 12.62 -19.16 13.01
N PRO A 412 11.49 -19.25 12.29
CA PRO A 412 10.32 -18.45 12.59
C PRO A 412 9.85 -18.60 14.05
N SER A 413 9.38 -17.50 14.63
CA SER A 413 8.90 -17.47 16.00
C SER A 413 7.46 -18.00 16.11
N ARG A 414 7.25 -19.06 16.90
CA ARG A 414 5.91 -19.54 17.26
C ARG A 414 5.11 -18.47 18.01
N GLN A 415 5.80 -17.70 18.84
CA GLN A 415 5.23 -16.60 19.60
C GLN A 415 4.70 -15.49 18.67
N TYR A 416 5.46 -15.13 17.64
CA TYR A 416 4.97 -14.18 16.63
C TYR A 416 3.72 -14.69 15.91
N HIS A 417 3.65 -15.99 15.62
CA HIS A 417 2.45 -16.58 15.03
C HIS A 417 1.24 -16.48 15.96
N GLU A 418 1.40 -16.74 17.26
CA GLU A 418 0.34 -16.52 18.26
C GLU A 418 -0.11 -15.06 18.31
N ASP A 419 0.81 -14.11 18.18
CA ASP A 419 0.49 -12.67 18.14
C ASP A 419 -0.32 -12.30 16.88
N ILE A 420 0.03 -12.87 15.72
CA ILE A 420 -0.74 -12.74 14.47
C ILE A 420 -2.17 -13.28 14.65
N VAL A 421 -2.33 -14.47 15.24
CA VAL A 421 -3.65 -15.07 15.49
C VAL A 421 -4.45 -14.21 16.47
N GLY A 422 -3.82 -13.70 17.53
CA GLY A 422 -4.46 -12.80 18.49
C GLY A 422 -4.92 -11.47 17.87
N LEU A 423 -4.11 -10.90 16.97
CA LEU A 423 -4.46 -9.70 16.22
C LEU A 423 -5.61 -9.98 15.25
N TYR A 424 -5.56 -11.08 14.50
CA TYR A 424 -6.63 -11.49 13.60
C TYR A 424 -7.97 -11.64 14.33
N ASN A 425 -7.98 -12.34 15.46
CA ASN A 425 -9.18 -12.47 16.30
C ASN A 425 -9.70 -11.13 16.82
N SER A 426 -8.80 -10.20 17.19
CA SER A 426 -9.20 -8.84 17.60
C SER A 426 -9.88 -8.09 16.47
N ILE A 427 -9.35 -8.19 15.24
CA ILE A 427 -9.94 -7.58 14.04
C ILE A 427 -11.33 -8.18 13.74
N LEU A 428 -11.50 -9.49 13.90
CA LEU A 428 -12.80 -10.13 13.72
C LEU A 428 -13.84 -9.63 14.73
N GLU A 429 -13.45 -9.47 16.00
CA GLU A 429 -14.32 -8.94 17.05
C GLU A 429 -14.66 -7.46 16.81
N ASP A 430 -13.68 -6.65 16.39
CA ASP A 430 -13.88 -5.26 16.00
C ASP A 430 -14.85 -5.15 14.82
N CYS A 431 -14.67 -6.01 13.80
CA CYS A 431 -15.60 -6.11 12.68
C CYS A 431 -17.00 -6.47 13.16
N LYS A 432 -17.14 -7.49 14.00
CA LYS A 432 -18.43 -7.95 14.54
C LYS A 432 -19.16 -6.83 15.26
N ASN A 433 -18.47 -6.08 16.11
CA ASN A 433 -19.04 -5.01 16.94
C ASN A 433 -19.19 -3.67 16.19
N SER A 434 -18.57 -3.51 15.03
CA SER A 434 -18.66 -2.29 14.24
C SER A 434 -20.08 -2.06 13.73
N GLN A 435 -20.60 -0.85 13.97
CA GLN A 435 -21.82 -0.34 13.35
C GLN A 435 -21.56 0.27 11.96
N GLY A 436 -20.29 0.46 11.58
CA GLY A 436 -19.89 1.12 10.33
C GLY A 436 -19.84 0.21 9.10
N LYS A 437 -20.34 -1.02 9.19
CA LYS A 437 -20.41 -1.95 8.04
C LYS A 437 -21.22 -1.31 6.93
N ILE A 438 -20.65 -1.29 5.72
CA ILE A 438 -21.20 -0.54 4.59
C ILE A 438 -21.36 -1.43 3.37
N GLU A 439 -22.35 -1.13 2.54
CA GLU A 439 -22.47 -1.73 1.22
C GLU A 439 -21.41 -1.13 0.30
N PHE A 440 -20.74 -1.96 -0.50
CA PHE A 440 -19.67 -1.58 -1.42
C PHE A 440 -20.06 -0.47 -2.41
N VAL A 441 -21.36 -0.30 -2.72
CA VAL A 441 -21.83 0.76 -3.61
C VAL A 441 -21.97 2.12 -2.92
N LYS A 442 -22.14 2.12 -1.59
CA LYS A 442 -22.23 3.33 -0.76
C LYS A 442 -20.85 3.80 -0.30
N TRP A 443 -19.95 2.84 -0.05
CA TRP A 443 -18.52 3.09 0.11
C TRP A 443 -17.93 3.57 -1.20
#